data_AF-A0A4R5M7L3-F1
#
_entry.id   AF-A0A4R5M7L3-F1
#
_cell.length_a   1.000
_cell.length_b   1.000
_cell.length_c   1.000
_cell.angle_alpha   90.00
_cell.angle_beta   90.00
_cell.angle_gamma   90.00
#
_symmetry.space_group_name_H-M   'P 1'
#
loop_
_entity.id
_entity.type
_entity.pdbx_description
1 polymer ?
#
loop_
_entity_poly.entity_id
_entity_poly.type
_entity_poly.pdbx_seq_one_letter_code
_entity_poly.pdbx_strand_id
1 'polypeptide(L)'
;MKREVSAHTDVARNLAIARVSLDKNDLGPAHRSIMTALAEQPGNGEARQLHAELVSREQERDALLGYARLCARQADWVCAWHNAGHALTIDASNSEARNLLSHAIAEQNARGERAFDPSLDPQ
;
A
#
# COMPACT_ATOMS: atom_id res chain seq x y z
N MET A 1 20.44 25.25 -22.36
CA MET A 1 21.60 24.58 -21.72
C MET A 1 21.53 24.46 -20.20
N LYS A 2 21.67 25.51 -19.37
CA LYS A 2 21.71 25.33 -17.88
C LYS A 2 20.43 24.70 -17.29
N ARG A 3 19.25 25.10 -17.77
CA ARG A 3 17.94 24.57 -17.33
C ARG A 3 17.70 23.11 -17.75
N GLU A 4 18.19 22.70 -18.92
CA GLU A 4 18.03 21.32 -19.39
C GLU A 4 18.89 20.38 -18.56
N VAL A 5 20.14 20.76 -18.26
CA VAL A 5 21.05 19.96 -17.43
C VAL A 5 20.51 19.79 -16.01
N SER A 6 19.90 20.83 -15.42
CA SER A 6 19.25 20.70 -14.11
C SER A 6 18.03 19.76 -14.18
N ALA A 7 17.17 19.92 -15.19
CA ALA A 7 16.01 19.03 -15.38
C ALA A 7 16.41 17.57 -15.59
N HIS A 8 17.46 17.29 -16.36
CA HIS A 8 18.00 15.93 -16.50
C HIS A 8 18.50 15.35 -15.18
N THR A 9 19.17 16.15 -14.36
CA THR A 9 19.67 15.73 -13.04
C THR A 9 18.51 15.44 -12.09
N ASP A 10 17.46 16.26 -12.13
CA ASP A 10 16.27 16.10 -11.29
C ASP A 10 15.44 14.87 -11.71
N VAL A 11 15.33 14.59 -13.01
CA VAL A 11 14.74 13.35 -13.52
C VAL A 11 15.51 12.12 -13.05
N ALA A 12 16.84 12.11 -13.22
CA ALA A 12 17.67 10.98 -12.79
C ALA A 12 17.55 10.71 -11.27
N ARG A 13 17.52 11.77 -10.46
CA ARG A 13 17.31 11.68 -9.00
C ARG A 13 15.95 11.07 -8.67
N ASN A 14 14.89 11.55 -9.31
CA ASN A 14 13.53 11.03 -9.07
C ASN A 14 13.40 9.56 -9.48
N LEU A 15 14.00 9.15 -10.60
CA LEU A 15 13.97 7.75 -11.03
C LEU A 15 14.74 6.83 -10.07
N ALA A 16 15.85 7.30 -9.50
CA ALA A 16 16.58 6.56 -8.46
C ALA A 16 15.75 6.40 -7.18
N ILE A 17 15.06 7.46 -6.73
CA ILE A 17 14.17 7.39 -5.56
C ILE A 17 13.02 6.42 -5.84
N ALA A 18 12.38 6.52 -7.00
CA ALA A 18 11.29 5.64 -7.39
C ALA A 18 11.68 4.16 -7.33
N ARG A 19 12.87 3.83 -7.84
CA ARG A 19 13.38 2.45 -7.86
C ARG A 19 13.60 1.91 -6.45
N VAL A 20 14.29 2.68 -5.60
CA VAL A 20 14.49 2.32 -4.18
C VAL A 20 13.16 2.19 -3.42
N SER A 21 12.16 3.02 -3.73
CA SER A 21 10.84 2.93 -3.14
C SER A 21 10.07 1.68 -3.61
N LEU A 22 10.11 1.35 -4.90
CA LEU A 22 9.51 0.11 -5.41
C LEU A 22 10.17 -1.15 -4.85
N ASP A 23 11.49 -1.14 -4.66
CA ASP A 23 12.23 -2.24 -4.02
C ASP A 23 11.81 -2.47 -2.57
N LYS A 24 11.32 -1.42 -1.90
CA LYS A 24 10.80 -1.45 -0.53
C LYS A 24 9.29 -1.67 -0.45
N ASN A 25 8.62 -1.83 -1.58
CA ASN A 25 7.15 -1.83 -1.68
C ASN A 25 6.52 -0.54 -1.11
N ASP A 26 7.19 0.59 -1.22
CA ASP A 26 6.66 1.91 -0.83
C ASP A 26 6.05 2.60 -2.07
N LEU A 27 4.80 2.26 -2.41
CA LEU A 27 4.18 2.75 -3.65
C LEU A 27 3.91 4.27 -3.62
N GLY A 28 3.57 4.84 -2.46
CA GLY A 28 3.29 6.27 -2.34
C GLY A 28 4.48 7.18 -2.72
N PRO A 29 5.67 6.99 -2.12
CA PRO A 29 6.88 7.67 -2.56
C PRO A 29 7.26 7.39 -4.02
N ALA A 30 7.15 6.15 -4.48
CA ALA A 30 7.43 5.79 -5.87
C ALA A 30 6.54 6.57 -6.85
N HIS A 31 5.22 6.61 -6.60
CA HIS A 31 4.26 7.37 -7.39
C HIS A 31 4.66 8.84 -7.53
N ARG A 32 4.96 9.52 -6.42
CA ARG A 32 5.34 10.94 -6.44
C ARG A 32 6.59 11.18 -7.28
N SER A 33 7.63 10.35 -7.13
CA SER A 33 8.87 10.51 -7.87
C SER A 33 8.72 10.20 -9.35
N ILE A 34 7.97 9.15 -9.72
CA ILE A 34 7.67 8.81 -11.11
C ILE A 34 6.89 9.95 -11.79
N MET A 35 5.84 10.46 -11.14
CA MET A 35 5.04 11.55 -11.68
C MET A 35 5.84 12.84 -11.85
N THR A 36 6.78 13.11 -10.93
CA THR A 36 7.70 14.24 -11.05
C THR A 36 8.63 14.06 -12.27
N ALA A 37 9.19 12.87 -12.47
CA ALA A 37 10.04 12.59 -13.63
C ALA A 37 9.26 12.69 -14.96
N LEU A 38 8.01 12.21 -15.00
CA LEU A 38 7.14 12.28 -16.17
C LEU A 38 6.67 13.72 -16.46
N ALA A 39 6.48 14.56 -15.44
CA ALA A 39 6.14 15.96 -15.64
C ALA A 39 7.28 16.74 -16.33
N GLU A 40 8.53 16.46 -15.94
CA GLU A 40 9.72 17.08 -16.55
C GLU A 40 10.06 16.47 -17.93
N GLN A 41 9.91 15.15 -18.08
CA GLN A 41 10.21 14.43 -19.32
C GLN A 41 9.12 13.41 -19.65
N PRO A 42 8.00 13.82 -20.27
CA PRO A 42 6.88 12.94 -20.59
C PRO A 42 7.25 11.77 -21.52
N GLY A 43 8.33 11.92 -22.30
CA GLY A 43 8.86 10.92 -23.22
C GLY A 43 9.89 9.97 -22.61
N ASN A 44 10.22 10.09 -21.32
CA ASN A 44 11.22 9.26 -20.68
C ASN A 44 10.72 7.80 -20.59
N GLY A 45 11.41 6.87 -21.28
CA GLY A 45 11.00 5.47 -21.38
C GLY A 45 11.07 4.72 -20.04
N GLU A 46 12.10 4.99 -19.24
CA GLU A 46 12.28 4.39 -17.92
C GLU A 46 11.16 4.84 -16.97
N ALA A 47 10.84 6.14 -16.95
CA ALA A 47 9.74 6.67 -16.16
C ALA A 47 8.40 6.02 -16.51
N ARG A 48 8.13 5.79 -17.81
CA ARG A 48 6.91 5.09 -18.27
C ARG A 48 6.88 3.62 -17.87
N GLN A 49 8.02 2.93 -17.92
CA GLN A 49 8.11 1.54 -17.49
C GLN A 49 7.84 1.42 -15.98
N LEU A 50 8.49 2.25 -15.17
CA LEU A 50 8.26 2.27 -13.71
C LEU A 50 6.81 2.65 -13.38
N HIS A 51 6.20 3.57 -14.14
CA HIS A 51 4.79 3.91 -13.98
C HIS A 51 3.86 2.72 -14.28
N ALA A 52 4.12 1.96 -15.34
CA ALA A 52 3.32 0.78 -15.67
C ALA A 52 3.40 -0.30 -14.57
N GLU A 53 4.61 -0.53 -14.05
CA GLU A 53 4.83 -1.44 -12.91
C GLU A 53 4.07 -0.96 -11.67
N LEU A 54 4.21 0.32 -11.31
CA LEU A 54 3.53 0.93 -10.18
C LEU A 54 2.02 0.76 -10.28
N VAL A 55 1.43 1.11 -11.43
CA VAL A 55 -0.02 1.00 -11.65
C VAL A 55 -0.52 -0.43 -11.46
N SER A 56 0.25 -1.44 -11.91
CA SER A 56 -0.10 -2.84 -11.69
C SER A 56 -0.14 -3.20 -10.19
N ARG A 57 0.87 -2.76 -9.42
CA ARG A 57 0.93 -3.01 -7.97
C ARG A 57 -0.16 -2.25 -7.22
N GLU A 58 -0.47 -1.03 -7.62
CA GLU A 58 -1.56 -0.24 -7.03
C GLU A 58 -2.93 -0.89 -7.26
N GLN A 59 -3.18 -1.43 -8.45
CA GLN A 59 -4.42 -2.16 -8.74
C GLN A 59 -4.56 -3.43 -7.87
N GLU A 60 -3.48 -4.18 -7.70
CA GLU A 60 -3.46 -5.36 -6.83
C GLU A 60 -3.74 -5.00 -5.36
N ARG A 61 -3.05 -3.97 -4.84
CA ARG A 61 -3.28 -3.41 -3.51
C ARG A 61 -4.75 -3.01 -3.34
N ASP A 62 -5.30 -2.28 -4.29
CA ASP A 62 -6.65 -1.73 -4.20
C ASP A 62 -7.73 -2.83 -4.24
N ALA A 63 -7.49 -3.91 -4.99
CA ALA A 63 -8.34 -5.10 -4.98
C ALA A 63 -8.34 -5.77 -3.59
N LEU A 64 -7.16 -5.98 -2.99
CA LEU A 64 -7.01 -6.54 -1.65
C LEU A 64 -7.69 -5.67 -0.59
N LEU A 65 -7.54 -4.35 -0.66
CA LEU A 65 -8.24 -3.40 0.20
C LEU A 65 -9.77 -3.44 0.01
N GLY A 66 -10.24 -3.67 -1.23
CA GLY A 66 -11.64 -3.94 -1.53
C GLY A 66 -12.18 -5.14 -0.74
N TYR A 67 -11.46 -6.27 -0.78
CA TYR A 67 -11.83 -7.48 -0.04
C TYR A 67 -11.73 -7.29 1.48
N ALA A 68 -10.67 -6.65 1.97
CA ALA A 68 -10.51 -6.39 3.41
C ALA A 68 -11.70 -5.59 3.97
N ARG A 69 -12.14 -4.54 3.27
CA ARG A 69 -13.32 -3.75 3.64
C ARG A 69 -14.61 -4.55 3.59
N LEU A 70 -14.78 -5.40 2.59
CA LEU A 70 -15.96 -6.26 2.47
C LEU A 70 -16.04 -7.27 3.63
N CYS A 71 -14.91 -7.86 4.02
CA CYS A 71 -14.84 -8.78 5.14
C CYS A 71 -15.09 -8.07 6.48
N ALA A 72 -14.49 -6.88 6.68
CA ALA A 72 -14.76 -6.04 7.85
C ALA A 72 -16.25 -5.72 8.01
N ARG A 73 -16.96 -5.36 6.93
CA ARG A 73 -18.41 -5.10 6.96
C ARG A 73 -19.25 -6.32 7.36
N GLN A 74 -18.76 -7.53 7.07
CA GLN A 74 -19.41 -8.79 7.46
C GLN A 74 -18.95 -9.28 8.84
N ALA A 75 -18.11 -8.50 9.54
CA ALA A 75 -17.44 -8.88 10.76
C ALA A 75 -16.60 -10.18 10.61
N ASP A 76 -16.13 -10.49 9.40
CA ASP A 76 -15.12 -11.53 9.20
C ASP A 76 -13.73 -10.91 9.37
N TRP A 77 -13.30 -10.81 10.62
CA TRP A 77 -12.05 -10.15 10.99
C TRP A 77 -10.81 -10.98 10.65
N VAL A 78 -10.92 -12.30 10.46
CA VAL A 78 -9.80 -13.12 10.00
C VAL A 78 -9.56 -12.89 8.51
N CYS A 79 -10.63 -12.86 7.70
CA CYS A 79 -10.52 -12.47 6.30
C CYS A 79 -10.00 -11.02 6.14
N ALA A 80 -10.50 -10.08 6.94
CA ALA A 80 -10.06 -8.69 6.89
C ALA A 80 -8.57 -8.55 7.21
N TRP A 81 -8.10 -9.24 8.27
CA TRP A 81 -6.69 -9.30 8.64
C TRP A 81 -5.81 -9.83 7.50
N HIS A 82 -6.20 -10.94 6.88
CA HIS A 82 -5.42 -11.56 5.80
C HIS A 82 -5.27 -10.62 4.60
N ASN A 83 -6.38 -10.05 4.12
CA ASN A 83 -6.35 -9.19 2.93
C ASN A 83 -5.63 -7.86 3.19
N ALA A 84 -5.82 -7.26 4.38
CA ALA A 84 -5.11 -6.03 4.74
C ALA A 84 -3.60 -6.27 4.91
N GLY A 85 -3.22 -7.40 5.52
CA GLY A 85 -1.82 -7.82 5.64
C GLY A 85 -1.17 -8.04 4.27
N HIS A 86 -1.87 -8.73 3.35
CA HIS A 86 -1.39 -8.92 1.98
C HIS A 86 -1.27 -7.58 1.23
N ALA A 87 -2.22 -6.66 1.40
CA ALA A 87 -2.11 -5.32 0.82
C ALA A 87 -0.85 -4.58 1.29
N LEU A 88 -0.40 -4.80 2.54
CA LEU A 88 0.84 -4.21 3.07
C LEU A 88 2.11 -4.86 2.54
N THR A 89 2.06 -6.09 2.03
CA THR A 89 3.22 -6.66 1.33
C THR A 89 3.37 -6.07 -0.07
N ILE A 90 2.27 -5.56 -0.66
CA ILE A 90 2.27 -4.86 -1.95
C ILE A 90 2.61 -3.38 -1.80
N ASP A 91 2.05 -2.72 -0.77
CA ASP A 91 2.27 -1.31 -0.45
C ASP A 91 2.47 -1.13 1.06
N ALA A 92 3.72 -1.27 1.49
CA ALA A 92 4.14 -1.05 2.88
C ALA A 92 3.87 0.38 3.34
N SER A 93 3.69 1.34 2.42
CA SER A 93 3.40 2.73 2.73
C SER A 93 1.89 3.02 2.92
N ASN A 94 1.00 2.05 2.71
CA ASN A 94 -0.44 2.28 2.75
C ASN A 94 -1.00 2.42 4.19
N SER A 95 -1.61 3.56 4.51
CA SER A 95 -2.20 3.83 5.82
C SER A 95 -3.54 3.13 6.05
N GLU A 96 -4.38 3.00 5.02
CA GLU A 96 -5.67 2.31 5.11
C GLU A 96 -5.47 0.83 5.46
N ALA A 97 -4.53 0.15 4.78
CA ALA A 97 -4.20 -1.24 5.04
C ALA A 97 -3.72 -1.46 6.49
N ARG A 98 -2.84 -0.59 6.99
CA ARG A 98 -2.39 -0.61 8.41
C ARG A 98 -3.54 -0.42 9.39
N ASN A 99 -4.46 0.49 9.10
CA ASN A 99 -5.59 0.77 9.96
C ASN A 99 -6.56 -0.42 9.99
N LEU A 100 -6.89 -0.99 8.84
CA LEU A 100 -7.73 -2.19 8.73
C LEU A 100 -7.09 -3.39 9.44
N LEU A 101 -5.79 -3.61 9.25
CA LEU A 101 -5.06 -4.69 9.91
C LEU A 101 -5.11 -4.54 11.44
N SER A 102 -4.79 -3.35 11.96
CA SER A 102 -4.83 -3.06 13.40
C SER A 102 -6.23 -3.26 13.98
N HIS A 103 -7.26 -2.80 13.27
CA HIS A 103 -8.64 -2.97 13.69
C HIS A 103 -9.06 -4.44 13.73
N ALA A 104 -8.71 -5.21 12.70
CA ALA A 104 -8.99 -6.63 12.64
C ALA A 104 -8.33 -7.43 13.79
N ILE A 105 -7.10 -7.07 14.16
CA ILE A 105 -6.40 -7.67 15.32
C ILE A 105 -7.14 -7.35 16.62
N ALA A 106 -7.53 -6.08 16.83
CA ALA A 106 -8.24 -5.67 18.04
C ALA A 106 -9.58 -6.41 18.20
N GLU A 107 -10.32 -6.56 17.10
CA GLU A 107 -11.59 -7.28 17.10
C GLU A 107 -11.44 -8.79 17.34
N GLN A 108 -10.39 -9.42 16.83
CA GLN A 108 -10.09 -10.82 17.14
C GLN A 108 -9.80 -11.02 18.63
N ASN A 109 -9.00 -10.12 19.23
CA ASN A 109 -8.71 -10.17 20.65
C ASN A 109 -9.97 -10.00 21.51
N ALA A 110 -10.81 -9.02 21.18
CA ALA A 110 -12.08 -8.78 21.89
C ALA A 110 -13.05 -9.98 21.77
N ARG A 111 -13.04 -10.70 20.65
CA ARG A 111 -13.81 -11.96 20.51
C ARG A 111 -13.27 -13.07 21.40
N GLY A 112 -11.95 -13.21 21.49
CA GLY A 112 -11.32 -14.18 22.39
C GLY A 112 -11.68 -13.91 23.86
N GLU A 113 -11.65 -12.65 24.27
CA GLU A 113 -12.05 -12.23 25.62
C GLU A 113 -13.52 -12.56 25.92
N ARG A 114 -14.44 -12.27 24.99
CA ARG A 114 -15.86 -12.63 25.15
C ARG A 114 -16.09 -14.14 25.21
N ALA A 115 -15.33 -14.91 24.44
CA ALA A 115 -15.44 -16.38 24.45
C ALA A 115 -14.94 -17.01 25.75
N PHE A 116 -14.08 -16.31 26.50
CA PHE A 116 -13.52 -16.76 27.78
C PHE A 116 -14.20 -16.12 29.01
N ASP A 117 -15.28 -15.34 28.84
CA ASP A 117 -15.95 -14.69 29.98
C ASP A 117 -16.53 -15.74 30.96
N PRO A 118 -15.93 -15.92 32.16
CA PRO A 118 -16.34 -16.94 33.11
C PRO A 118 -17.70 -16.61 33.77
N SER A 119 -18.24 -15.42 33.51
CA SER A 119 -19.58 -15.00 33.94
C SER A 119 -20.70 -15.55 33.05
N LEU A 120 -20.35 -16.10 31.87
CA LEU A 120 -21.29 -16.68 30.90
C LEU A 120 -21.44 -18.21 31.00
N ASP A 121 -20.69 -18.87 31.88
CA ASP A 121 -20.89 -20.28 32.21
C ASP A 121 -22.07 -20.42 33.21
N PRO A 122 -23.20 -21.03 32.83
CA PRO A 122 -24.26 -21.34 33.77
C PRO A 122 -23.84 -22.54 34.62
N GLN A 123 -23.86 -22.38 35.95
CA GLN A 123 -23.74 -23.48 36.93
C GLN A 123 -24.89 -24.47 36.82
#